data_AF-A0A9J6FQP0-F1
#
_entry.id   AF-A0A9J6FQP0-F1
#
_cell.length_a   1.000
_cell.length_b   1.000
_cell.length_c   1.000
_cell.angle_alpha   90.00
_cell.angle_beta   90.00
_cell.angle_gamma   90.00
#
_symmetry.space_group_name_H-M   'P 1'
#
loop_
_entity.id
_entity.type
_entity.pdbx_description
1 polymer ?
#
loop_
_entity_poly.entity_id
_entity_poly.type
_entity_poly.pdbx_seq_one_letter_code
_entity_poly.pdbx_strand_id
1 'polypeptide(L)'
;MSSKPQLPLFVVSCSDPSIKRNLCKKCSVLLCPGVTCTERLRAKPSQRIVVTCLVCGTIKRFPAKRGYQLWYDKPEALLDQPSAPKKDSSAAKDSTTKDTSTAEDNTTPLPGSSQQA
;
A
#
# COMPACT_ATOMS: atom_id res chain seq x y z
N MET A 1 -2.59 -51.69 18.31
CA MET A 1 -1.43 -51.04 17.69
C MET A 1 -1.90 -50.38 16.41
N SER A 2 -2.48 -49.18 16.49
CA SER A 2 -2.99 -48.48 15.30
C SER A 2 -2.14 -47.25 15.06
N SER A 3 -1.09 -47.43 14.27
CA SER A 3 -0.28 -46.36 13.70
C SER A 3 -1.14 -45.59 12.70
N LYS A 4 -1.69 -44.45 13.11
CA LYS A 4 -2.29 -43.49 12.19
C LYS A 4 -1.19 -42.98 11.24
N PRO A 5 -1.35 -43.10 9.91
CA PRO A 5 -0.38 -42.54 8.98
C PRO A 5 -0.44 -41.00 9.08
N GLN A 6 0.70 -40.38 9.39
CA GLN A 6 0.84 -38.93 9.28
C GLN A 6 0.79 -38.54 7.79
N LEU A 7 -0.27 -37.88 7.39
CA LEU A 7 -0.31 -37.19 6.09
C LEU A 7 0.66 -35.99 6.14
N PRO A 8 1.49 -35.77 5.12
CA PRO A 8 2.21 -34.51 5.00
C PRO A 8 1.21 -33.41 4.65
N LEU A 9 0.92 -32.54 5.61
CA LEU A 9 0.13 -31.33 5.38
C LEU A 9 0.92 -30.42 4.43
N PHE A 10 0.65 -30.50 3.13
CA PHE A 10 1.12 -29.50 2.18
C PHE A 10 0.32 -28.22 2.38
N VAL A 11 0.78 -27.37 3.30
CA VAL A 11 0.15 -26.09 3.62
C VAL A 11 0.46 -25.09 2.50
N VAL A 12 -0.53 -24.78 1.68
CA VAL A 12 -0.45 -23.69 0.70
C VAL A 12 -0.79 -22.39 1.41
N SER A 13 0.22 -21.57 1.69
CA SER A 13 0.01 -20.23 2.27
C SER A 13 -0.21 -19.18 1.16
N CYS A 14 -1.45 -18.69 1.06
CA CYS A 14 -1.80 -17.55 0.24
C CYS A 14 -1.53 -16.25 1.01
N SER A 15 -0.26 -15.82 1.08
CA SER A 15 0.05 -14.51 1.68
C SER A 15 -0.43 -13.35 0.82
N ASP A 16 -0.80 -12.26 1.49
CA ASP A 16 -1.22 -10.99 0.90
C ASP A 16 -0.15 -10.44 -0.09
N PRO A 17 -0.58 -9.89 -1.24
CA PRO A 17 0.32 -9.34 -2.26
C PRO A 17 1.26 -8.24 -1.74
N SER A 18 0.87 -7.46 -0.73
CA SER A 18 1.74 -6.45 -0.10
C SER A 18 2.96 -7.09 0.57
N ILE A 19 2.75 -8.19 1.29
CA ILE A 19 3.83 -8.93 1.96
C ILE A 19 4.78 -9.54 0.90
N LYS A 20 4.22 -10.16 -0.14
CA LYS A 20 5.00 -10.75 -1.24
C LYS A 20 5.80 -9.72 -2.03
N ARG A 21 5.36 -8.45 -2.09
CA ARG A 21 6.14 -7.37 -2.72
C ARG A 21 7.40 -7.05 -1.92
N ASN A 22 7.26 -6.95 -0.60
CA ASN A 22 8.34 -6.57 0.31
C ASN A 22 9.36 -7.70 0.61
N LEU A 23 9.10 -8.96 0.24
CA LEU A 23 10.00 -10.08 0.61
C LEU A 23 10.82 -10.63 -0.56
N CYS A 24 12.16 -10.62 -0.52
CA CYS A 24 12.96 -11.22 -1.59
C CYS A 24 12.73 -12.74 -1.72
N LYS A 25 12.53 -13.25 -2.95
CA LYS A 25 12.27 -14.68 -3.20
C LYS A 25 13.47 -15.61 -2.93
N LYS A 26 14.69 -15.08 -3.02
CA LYS A 26 15.92 -15.88 -2.93
C LYS A 26 16.47 -15.94 -1.51
N CYS A 27 16.68 -14.76 -0.90
CA CYS A 27 17.30 -14.64 0.41
C CYS A 27 16.29 -14.37 1.54
N SER A 28 14.99 -14.25 1.24
CA SER A 28 13.94 -13.95 2.22
C SER A 28 14.19 -12.69 3.06
N VAL A 29 15.00 -11.76 2.54
CA VAL A 29 15.26 -10.45 3.16
C VAL A 29 14.13 -9.49 2.81
N LEU A 30 13.77 -8.64 3.79
CA LEU A 30 12.84 -7.53 3.58
C LEU A 30 13.49 -6.46 2.66
N LEU A 31 12.80 -6.14 1.58
CA LEU A 31 13.17 -5.14 0.58
C LEU A 31 12.72 -3.76 1.08
N CYS A 32 13.63 -3.06 1.76
CA CYS A 32 13.46 -1.69 2.23
C CYS A 32 14.23 -0.75 1.28
N PRO A 33 13.55 0.16 0.56
CA PRO A 33 14.19 1.10 -0.34
C PRO A 33 15.26 1.94 0.37
N GLY A 34 16.45 2.01 -0.21
CA GLY A 34 17.57 2.79 0.33
C GLY A 34 18.46 2.03 1.32
N VAL A 35 18.02 0.91 1.88
CA VAL A 35 18.82 0.08 2.80
C VAL A 35 19.20 -1.26 2.16
N THR A 36 18.21 -2.09 1.83
CA THR A 36 18.43 -3.47 1.35
C THR A 36 18.07 -3.66 -0.11
N CYS A 37 17.36 -2.70 -0.71
CA CYS A 37 17.02 -2.71 -2.13
C CYS A 37 17.04 -1.32 -2.75
N THR A 38 17.25 -1.28 -4.07
CA THR A 38 17.05 -0.09 -4.88
C THR A 38 15.76 -0.22 -5.67
N GLU A 39 14.89 0.78 -5.54
CA GLU A 39 13.67 0.89 -6.32
C GLU A 39 13.84 1.95 -7.42
N ARG A 40 13.51 1.62 -8.66
CA ARG A 40 13.57 2.55 -9.79
C ARG A 40 12.30 2.47 -10.62
N LEU A 41 11.69 3.63 -10.90
CA LEU A 41 10.62 3.75 -11.88
C LEU A 41 11.23 3.82 -13.29
N ARG A 42 10.82 2.90 -14.16
CA ARG A 42 11.20 2.87 -15.58
C ARG A 42 9.95 3.09 -16.42
N ALA A 43 9.97 4.09 -17.30
CA ALA A 43 8.79 4.50 -18.08
C ALA A 43 8.66 3.83 -19.46
N LYS A 44 9.76 3.40 -20.09
CA LYS A 44 9.78 2.87 -21.47
C LYS A 44 10.16 1.38 -21.48
N PRO A 45 9.52 0.50 -22.28
CA PRO A 45 8.33 0.68 -23.12
C PRO A 45 6.98 0.63 -22.37
N SER A 46 6.97 0.28 -21.08
CA SER A 46 5.80 0.43 -20.21
C SER A 46 6.25 0.79 -18.81
N GLN A 47 5.42 1.58 -18.09
CA GLN A 47 5.69 2.02 -16.73
C GLN A 47 5.79 0.81 -15.79
N ARG A 48 6.96 0.62 -15.22
CA ARG A 48 7.27 -0.49 -14.31
C ARG A 48 8.15 0.01 -13.17
N ILE A 49 7.86 -0.48 -11.98
CA ILE A 49 8.72 -0.35 -10.82
C ILE A 49 9.67 -1.55 -10.81
N VAL A 50 10.97 -1.28 -10.80
CA VAL A 50 12.02 -2.29 -10.73
C VAL A 50 12.64 -2.22 -9.35
N VAL A 51 12.48 -3.30 -8.57
CA VAL A 51 13.09 -3.45 -7.24
C VAL A 51 14.24 -4.44 -7.36
N THR A 52 15.45 -3.97 -7.10
CA THR A 52 16.67 -4.80 -7.11
C THR A 52 17.15 -4.99 -5.68
N CYS A 53 17.26 -6.25 -5.25
CA CYS A 53 17.86 -6.57 -3.96
C CYS A 53 19.38 -6.33 -4.01
N LEU A 54 19.92 -5.60 -3.05
CA LEU A 54 21.36 -5.34 -2.95
C LEU A 54 22.14 -6.53 -2.37
N VAL A 55 21.46 -7.40 -1.61
CA VAL A 55 22.09 -8.57 -0.97
C VAL A 55 22.34 -9.71 -1.96
N CYS A 56 21.35 -10.06 -2.78
CA CYS A 56 21.43 -11.22 -3.69
C CYS A 56 21.27 -10.88 -5.18
N GLY A 57 21.07 -9.60 -5.53
CA GLY A 57 20.91 -9.15 -6.91
C GLY A 57 19.57 -9.52 -7.57
N THR A 58 18.64 -10.17 -6.86
CA THR A 58 17.36 -10.58 -7.44
C THR A 58 16.52 -9.36 -7.80
N ILE A 59 15.97 -9.36 -9.02
CA ILE A 59 15.18 -8.27 -9.56
C ILE A 59 13.70 -8.66 -9.56
N LYS A 60 12.87 -7.86 -8.92
CA LYS A 60 11.41 -7.90 -9.05
C LYS A 60 10.93 -6.75 -9.93
N ARG A 61 9.92 -7.02 -10.75
CA ARG A 61 9.34 -6.03 -11.66
C ARG A 61 7.84 -5.97 -11.43
N PHE A 62 7.33 -4.81 -11.05
CA PHE A 62 5.90 -4.56 -10.85
C PHE A 62 5.38 -3.61 -11.95
N PRO A 63 4.22 -3.89 -12.56
CA PRO A 63 3.60 -2.95 -13.47
C PRO A 63 3.11 -1.72 -12.70
N ALA A 64 3.38 -0.53 -13.22
CA ALA A 64 2.98 0.75 -12.65
C ALA A 64 2.09 1.54 -13.63
N LYS A 65 1.15 0.85 -14.27
CA LYS A 65 0.18 1.47 -15.19
C LYS A 65 -0.90 2.18 -14.39
N ARG A 66 -1.30 3.38 -14.82
CA ARG A 66 -2.49 4.05 -14.27
C ARG A 66 -3.74 3.19 -14.53
N GLY A 67 -4.57 2.98 -13.52
CA GLY A 67 -5.77 2.13 -13.60
C GLY A 67 -5.53 0.62 -13.45
N TYR A 68 -4.32 0.18 -13.07
CA TYR A 68 -4.08 -1.23 -12.74
C TYR A 68 -4.51 -1.53 -11.29
N GLN A 69 -5.52 -2.41 -11.15
CA GLN A 69 -5.99 -2.89 -9.85
C GLN A 69 -5.67 -4.39 -9.71
N LEU A 70 -5.25 -4.82 -8.51
CA LEU A 70 -5.16 -6.25 -8.22
C LEU A 70 -6.56 -6.86 -8.16
N TRP A 71 -6.66 -8.18 -8.39
CA TRP A 71 -7.93 -8.89 -8.22
C TRP A 71 -8.48 -8.76 -6.79
N TYR A 72 -7.61 -8.83 -5.77
CA TYR A 72 -7.99 -8.70 -4.36
C TYR A 72 -8.70 -7.39 -4.00
N ASP A 73 -8.46 -6.32 -4.74
CA ASP A 73 -9.03 -5.01 -4.44
C ASP A 73 -10.33 -4.74 -5.23
N LYS A 74 -10.73 -5.65 -6.12
CA LYS A 74 -11.97 -5.49 -6.89
C LYS A 74 -13.17 -5.70 -5.96
N PRO A 75 -14.24 -4.88 -6.08
CA PRO A 75 -15.44 -5.06 -5.27
C PRO A 75 -16.11 -6.42 -5.50
N GLU A 76 -16.00 -6.97 -6.70
CA GLU A 76 -16.46 -8.32 -7.04
C GLU A 76 -15.79 -9.41 -6.18
N ALA A 77 -14.52 -9.25 -5.83
CA ALA A 77 -13.78 -10.23 -5.02
C ALA A 77 -14.22 -10.23 -3.53
N LEU A 78 -14.95 -9.20 -3.09
CA LEU A 78 -15.46 -9.08 -1.72
C LEU A 78 -16.85 -9.70 -1.55
N LEU A 79 -17.55 -10.05 -2.65
CA LEU A 79 -18.94 -10.50 -2.63
C LEU A 79 -19.17 -11.85 -1.93
N ASP A 80 -18.10 -12.58 -1.57
CA ASP A 80 -18.17 -13.81 -0.78
C ASP A 80 -18.17 -13.56 0.74
N GLN A 81 -18.14 -12.30 1.20
CA GLN A 81 -18.32 -11.97 2.61
C GLN A 81 -19.81 -11.91 2.94
N PRO A 82 -20.35 -12.76 3.84
CA PRO A 82 -21.69 -12.56 4.37
C PRO A 82 -21.71 -11.19 5.06
N SER A 83 -22.44 -10.24 4.46
CA SER A 83 -22.60 -8.89 4.98
C SER A 83 -23.16 -8.95 6.40
N ALA A 84 -22.38 -8.52 7.39
CA ALA A 84 -22.92 -8.15 8.69
C ALA A 84 -23.99 -7.05 8.50
N PRO A 85 -25.11 -7.07 9.25
CA PRO A 85 -26.26 -6.21 8.99
C PRO A 85 -25.89 -4.73 9.14
N LYS A 86 -26.15 -3.96 8.08
CA LYS A 86 -26.11 -2.49 8.12
C LYS A 86 -27.26 -2.02 9.01
N LYS A 87 -26.95 -1.26 10.07
CA LYS A 87 -27.93 -0.41 10.75
C LYS A 87 -28.05 0.88 9.94
N ASP A 88 -29.15 1.00 9.23
CA ASP A 88 -29.60 2.26 8.67
C ASP A 88 -30.29 3.07 9.78
N SER A 89 -29.89 4.31 9.96
CA SER A 89 -30.67 5.31 10.70
C SER A 89 -30.55 6.63 9.96
N SER A 90 -31.54 6.84 9.11
CA SER A 90 -31.86 8.07 8.40
C SER A 90 -32.70 9.01 9.26
N ALA A 91 -32.56 10.32 8.99
CA ALA A 91 -33.53 11.43 9.08
C ALA A 91 -32.84 12.70 9.65
N ALA A 92 -32.32 13.62 8.83
CA ALA A 92 -32.98 14.62 7.97
C ALA A 92 -33.56 15.85 8.72
N LYS A 93 -32.99 17.04 8.43
CA LYS A 93 -33.60 18.38 8.19
C LYS A 93 -32.45 19.39 8.08
N ASP A 94 -32.10 19.86 6.89
CA ASP A 94 -32.65 21.00 6.12
C ASP A 94 -32.54 22.37 6.84
N SER A 95 -31.72 23.27 6.28
CA SER A 95 -32.09 24.67 6.03
C SER A 95 -30.98 25.42 5.28
N THR A 96 -31.41 26.13 4.25
CA THR A 96 -30.64 27.11 3.47
C THR A 96 -30.59 28.46 4.21
N THR A 97 -29.46 29.19 4.09
CA THR A 97 -29.23 30.68 4.04
C THR A 97 -27.92 31.05 4.78
N LYS A 98 -26.91 31.62 4.09
CA LYS A 98 -26.53 33.07 4.01
C LYS A 98 -26.02 33.59 5.38
N ASP A 99 -24.79 34.08 5.58
CA ASP A 99 -24.12 35.24 4.97
C ASP A 99 -22.61 35.29 5.36
N THR A 100 -21.78 35.80 4.42
CA THR A 100 -20.74 36.86 4.51
C THR A 100 -19.88 37.11 5.78
N SER A 101 -18.56 37.36 5.51
CA SER A 101 -17.51 38.09 6.29
C SER A 101 -16.91 37.38 7.51
N THR A 102 -15.58 37.33 7.76
CA THR A 102 -14.54 38.38 7.71
C THR A 102 -13.13 37.73 7.65
N ALA A 103 -12.12 38.52 7.22
CA ALA A 103 -10.66 38.27 7.26
C ALA A 103 -10.14 37.77 8.63
N GLU A 104 -8.97 37.10 8.73
CA GLU A 104 -7.62 37.65 9.02
C GLU A 104 -6.57 36.53 8.80
N ASP A 105 -5.58 36.61 7.90
CA ASP A 105 -4.20 37.18 7.96
C ASP A 105 -3.32 36.91 9.22
N ASN A 106 -2.34 36.00 9.09
CA ASN A 106 -0.93 36.11 9.56
C ASN A 106 -0.23 34.73 9.34
N THR A 107 0.86 34.48 8.60
CA THR A 107 2.13 35.16 8.26
C THR A 107 3.17 35.25 9.40
N THR A 108 4.06 34.23 9.46
CA THR A 108 5.55 34.40 9.62
C THR A 108 6.07 34.70 11.06
N PRO A 109 7.37 34.59 11.45
CA PRO A 109 8.61 34.16 10.75
C PRO A 109 9.51 33.09 11.44
N LEU A 110 10.47 32.63 10.65
CA LEU A 110 11.76 32.02 11.01
C LEU A 110 12.76 33.02 11.60
N PRO A 111 13.67 32.63 12.51
CA PRO A 111 14.92 33.35 12.74
C PRO A 111 16.10 32.70 12.00
N GLY A 112 16.68 33.47 11.06
CA GLY A 112 18.01 33.22 10.49
C GLY A 112 19.10 33.73 11.44
N SER A 113 20.17 32.95 11.56
CA SER A 113 21.39 33.30 12.29
C SER A 113 22.27 34.21 11.43
N SER A 114 22.46 35.43 11.91
CA SER A 114 23.33 36.45 11.32
C SER A 114 24.82 36.18 11.63
N GLN A 115 25.65 36.43 10.63
CA GLN A 115 27.09 36.61 10.71
C GLN A 115 27.41 38.07 11.08
N GLN A 116 28.49 38.28 11.85
CA GLN A 116 29.27 39.51 12.08
C GLN A 116 30.58 39.02 12.75
N ALA A 117 31.79 39.55 12.55
CA ALA A 117 32.37 40.58 11.69
C ALA A 117 33.87 40.25 11.57
#